data_AF-A0ABD2WY63-F1
#
_entry.id   AF-A0ABD2WY63-F1
#
_cell.length_a   1.000
_cell.length_b   1.000
_cell.length_c   1.000
_cell.angle_alpha   90.00
_cell.angle_beta   90.00
_cell.angle_gamma   90.00
#
_symmetry.space_group_name_H-M   'P 1'
#
loop_
_entity.id
_entity.type
_entity.pdbx_description
1 polymer ?
#
loop_
_entity_poly.entity_id
_entity_poly.type
_entity_poly.pdbx_seq_one_letter_code
_entity_poly.pdbx_strand_id
1 'polypeptide(L)'
;MQGIIFKSTIDPSKKKEEQNLKNVTSEELTWLRCTRYRPPKLPRKSSDNKRLKRKPGSHPRIPFTTYQLETLENKYKTSAYLSRKDVVHLSELLNLPQSRIKIWFQNRRARERREFQITESLQST
;
A
#
# COMPACT_ATOMS: atom_id res chain seq x y z
N MET A 1 22.83 -31.44 25.38
CA MET A 1 21.41 -31.08 25.23
C MET A 1 20.86 -31.84 24.04
N GLN A 2 20.03 -32.85 24.29
CA GLN A 2 19.46 -33.72 23.24
C GLN A 2 18.34 -32.98 22.51
N GLY A 3 18.48 -32.79 21.20
CA GLY A 3 17.40 -32.31 20.34
C GLY A 3 16.39 -33.44 20.11
N ILE A 4 15.13 -33.18 20.44
CA ILE A 4 14.00 -34.09 20.23
C ILE A 4 13.75 -34.17 18.73
N ILE A 5 14.06 -35.32 18.12
CA ILE A 5 13.67 -35.62 16.74
C ILE A 5 12.21 -36.06 16.78
N PHE A 6 11.30 -35.18 16.34
CA PHE A 6 9.94 -35.58 16.00
C PHE A 6 10.01 -36.54 14.80
N LYS A 7 9.93 -37.85 15.06
CA LYS A 7 9.58 -38.82 14.02
C LYS A 7 8.11 -38.61 13.69
N SER A 8 7.83 -37.78 12.68
CA SER A 8 6.51 -37.79 12.06
C SER A 8 6.35 -39.13 11.35
N THR A 9 5.42 -39.96 11.85
CA THR A 9 4.88 -41.06 11.06
C THR A 9 4.24 -40.44 9.83
N ILE A 10 4.90 -40.62 8.69
CA ILE A 10 4.45 -40.08 7.40
C ILE A 10 3.26 -40.92 6.95
N ASP A 11 2.08 -40.30 7.03
CA ASP A 11 0.84 -40.80 6.46
C ASP A 11 1.01 -40.89 4.92
N PRO A 12 0.88 -42.07 4.29
CA PRO A 12 1.22 -42.25 2.87
C PRO A 12 0.30 -41.47 1.91
N SER A 13 -0.73 -40.79 2.41
CA SER A 13 -1.67 -39.99 1.63
C SER A 13 -1.24 -38.53 1.35
N LYS A 14 -0.19 -38.02 2.02
CA LYS A 14 0.25 -36.60 1.89
C LYS A 14 1.31 -36.32 0.81
N LYS A 15 1.62 -37.26 -0.09
CA LYS A 15 2.51 -36.98 -1.24
C LYS A 15 1.90 -36.07 -2.32
N LYS A 16 0.59 -35.79 -2.26
CA LYS A 16 -0.10 -34.95 -3.27
C LYS A 16 -0.06 -33.44 -3.00
N GLU A 17 0.19 -32.98 -1.78
CA GLU A 17 0.13 -31.55 -1.46
C GLU A 17 1.49 -30.84 -1.56
N GLU A 18 2.61 -31.46 -1.18
CA GLU A 18 3.94 -30.83 -1.31
C GLU A 18 4.43 -30.72 -2.76
N GLN A 19 3.92 -31.56 -3.67
CA GLN A 19 4.26 -31.48 -5.10
C GLN A 19 3.52 -30.36 -5.84
N ASN A 20 2.47 -29.79 -5.25
CA ASN A 20 1.67 -28.75 -5.89
C ASN A 20 2.34 -27.36 -5.86
N LEU A 21 3.30 -27.13 -4.96
CA LEU A 21 4.07 -25.88 -4.91
C LEU A 21 5.20 -25.80 -5.95
N LYS A 22 5.52 -26.90 -6.64
CA LYS A 22 6.63 -26.96 -7.62
C LYS A 22 6.20 -26.78 -9.07
N ASN A 23 4.89 -26.79 -9.34
CA ASN A 23 4.35 -26.72 -10.70
C ASN A 23 3.53 -25.45 -10.98
N VAL A 24 3.69 -24.41 -10.16
CA VAL A 24 3.18 -23.09 -10.53
C VAL A 24 4.05 -22.56 -11.65
N THR A 25 3.67 -22.87 -12.89
CA THR A 25 4.35 -22.36 -14.07
C THR A 25 4.30 -20.84 -14.05
N SER A 26 5.34 -20.20 -14.59
CA SER A 26 5.42 -18.74 -14.69
C SER A 26 4.24 -18.10 -15.44
N GLU A 27 3.38 -18.91 -16.09
CA GLU A 27 2.13 -18.52 -16.75
C GLU A 27 0.99 -18.20 -15.78
N GLU A 28 0.92 -18.87 -14.63
CA GLU A 28 -0.19 -18.71 -13.68
C GLU A 28 0.02 -17.48 -12.76
N LEU A 29 1.27 -17.19 -12.40
CA LEU A 29 1.64 -15.99 -11.63
C LEU A 29 1.88 -14.79 -12.56
N THR A 30 0.88 -14.44 -13.36
CA THR A 30 0.94 -13.31 -14.30
C THR A 30 1.35 -11.98 -13.62
N TRP A 31 1.00 -11.79 -12.35
CA TRP A 31 1.40 -10.62 -11.56
C TRP A 31 2.93 -10.54 -11.33
N LEU A 32 3.65 -11.67 -11.34
CA LEU A 32 5.11 -11.73 -11.27
C LEU A 32 5.81 -11.46 -12.61
N ARG A 33 5.11 -11.55 -13.75
CA ARG A 33 5.67 -11.24 -15.09
C ARG A 33 5.99 -9.76 -15.26
N CYS A 34 5.44 -8.89 -14.41
CA CYS A 34 5.78 -7.49 -14.31
C CYS A 34 7.16 -7.28 -13.66
N THR A 35 8.20 -7.89 -14.24
CA THR A 35 9.58 -7.67 -13.82
C THR A 35 10.04 -6.28 -14.28
N ARG A 36 10.94 -5.66 -13.51
CA ARG A 36 11.56 -4.37 -13.81
C ARG A 36 12.17 -4.28 -15.22
N TYR A 37 12.48 -5.43 -15.83
CA TYR A 37 13.23 -5.54 -17.08
C TYR A 37 12.41 -6.02 -18.29
N ARG A 38 11.18 -6.53 -18.11
CA ARG A 38 10.27 -6.89 -19.22
C ARG A 38 8.81 -6.56 -18.89
N PRO A 39 8.44 -5.28 -18.74
CA PRO A 39 7.03 -4.92 -18.55
C PRO A 39 6.22 -5.33 -19.80
N PRO A 40 5.04 -5.97 -19.63
CA PRO A 40 4.19 -6.32 -20.76
C PRO A 40 3.76 -5.06 -21.53
N LYS A 41 3.83 -5.11 -22.86
CA LYS A 41 3.39 -4.02 -23.74
C LYS A 41 1.86 -3.98 -23.75
N LEU A 42 1.27 -3.32 -22.75
CA LEU A 42 -0.18 -3.13 -22.70
C LEU A 42 -0.63 -2.28 -23.91
N PRO A 43 -1.66 -2.71 -24.68
CA PRO A 43 -2.18 -1.94 -25.81
C PRO A 43 -2.70 -0.60 -25.30
N ARG A 44 -1.91 0.44 -25.54
CA ARG A 44 -2.18 1.79 -25.04
C ARG A 44 -3.12 2.43 -26.05
N LYS A 45 -4.45 2.42 -25.81
CA LYS A 45 -5.46 3.12 -26.62
C LYS A 45 -4.90 4.45 -27.14
N SER A 46 -4.67 4.54 -28.45
CA SER A 46 -4.24 5.76 -29.13
C SER A 46 -5.43 6.71 -29.14
N SER A 47 -5.62 7.48 -28.08
CA SER A 47 -6.30 8.76 -28.28
C SER A 47 -5.24 9.71 -28.85
N ASP A 48 -5.51 10.22 -30.03
CA ASP A 48 -4.73 11.27 -30.72
C ASP A 48 -4.82 12.63 -30.02
N ASN A 49 -5.05 12.63 -28.70
CA ASN A 49 -4.88 13.80 -27.86
C ASN A 49 -3.52 13.70 -27.19
N LYS A 50 -2.57 14.49 -27.71
CA LYS A 50 -1.24 14.81 -27.14
C LYS A 50 -1.02 14.13 -25.80
N ARG A 51 -0.46 12.92 -25.84
CA ARG A 51 0.12 12.27 -24.67
C ARG A 51 1.25 13.17 -24.21
N LEU A 52 0.94 14.12 -23.33
CA LEU A 52 1.92 14.69 -22.41
C LEU A 52 2.64 13.49 -21.83
N LYS A 53 3.85 13.22 -22.31
CA LYS A 53 4.70 12.15 -21.79
C LYS A 53 4.63 12.32 -20.28
N ARG A 54 4.08 11.33 -19.57
CA ARG A 54 4.03 11.36 -18.10
C ARG A 54 5.48 11.50 -17.66
N LYS A 55 5.90 12.73 -17.35
CA LYS A 55 7.25 13.00 -16.89
C LYS A 55 7.40 12.20 -15.60
N PRO A 56 8.39 11.30 -15.50
CA PRO A 56 8.59 10.53 -14.27
C PRO A 56 8.73 11.52 -13.12
N GLY A 57 7.78 11.46 -12.17
CA GLY A 57 7.88 12.10 -10.86
C GLY A 57 8.09 13.62 -10.85
N SER A 58 7.23 14.41 -11.50
CA SER A 58 7.33 15.89 -11.44
C SER A 58 7.29 16.47 -10.02
N HIS A 59 6.98 15.65 -9.00
CA HIS A 59 7.05 16.04 -7.60
C HIS A 59 7.84 14.96 -6.83
N PRO A 60 9.08 15.24 -6.39
CA PRO A 60 9.82 14.32 -5.55
C PRO A 60 9.00 13.92 -4.32
N ARG A 61 9.15 12.68 -3.86
CA ARG A 61 8.54 12.23 -2.60
C ARG A 61 9.37 12.80 -1.46
N ILE A 62 8.89 13.89 -0.90
CA ILE A 62 9.49 14.50 0.29
C ILE A 62 8.71 13.98 1.50
N PRO A 63 9.37 13.38 2.50
CA PRO A 63 8.71 13.00 3.74
C PRO A 63 8.27 14.26 4.51
N PHE A 64 7.19 14.15 5.26
CA PHE A 64 6.77 15.24 6.15
C PHE A 64 7.69 15.29 7.37
N THR A 65 7.93 16.50 7.88
CA THR A 65 8.66 16.69 9.14
C THR A 65 7.81 16.26 10.33
N THR A 66 8.44 16.03 11.49
CA THR A 66 7.73 15.67 12.72
C THR A 66 6.67 16.71 13.09
N TYR A 67 7.01 18.00 13.02
CA TYR A 67 6.09 19.11 13.28
C TYR A 67 4.86 19.09 12.34
N GLN A 68 5.09 18.85 11.04
CA GLN A 68 4.00 18.75 10.07
C GLN A 68 3.07 17.58 10.39
N LEU A 69 3.62 16.41 10.74
CA LEU A 69 2.83 15.24 11.11
C LEU A 69 2.00 15.49 12.38
N GLU A 70 2.61 16.07 13.40
CA GLU A 70 1.93 16.37 14.68
C GLU A 70 0.77 17.34 14.49
N THR A 71 0.99 18.42 13.72
CA THR A 71 -0.05 19.41 13.43
C THR A 71 -1.22 18.79 12.66
N LEU A 72 -0.93 17.96 11.65
CA LEU A 72 -1.93 17.25 10.87
C LEU A 72 -2.73 16.26 11.74
N GLU A 73 -2.05 15.52 12.61
CA GLU A 73 -2.69 14.56 13.52
C GLU A 73 -3.56 15.26 14.56
N ASN A 74 -3.10 16.37 15.12
CA ASN A 74 -3.88 17.16 16.07
C ASN A 74 -5.16 17.70 15.42
N LYS A 75 -5.09 18.17 14.17
CA LYS A 75 -6.30 18.55 13.43
C LYS A 75 -7.21 17.34 13.14
N TYR A 76 -6.64 16.19 12.81
CA TYR A 76 -7.40 14.96 12.52
C TYR A 76 -8.22 14.50 13.73
N LYS A 77 -7.65 14.57 14.94
CA LYS A 77 -8.36 14.26 16.20
C LYS A 77 -9.62 15.10 16.39
N THR A 78 -9.59 16.37 15.96
CA THR A 78 -10.77 17.25 16.02
C THR A 78 -11.75 16.98 14.88
N SER A 79 -11.26 16.75 13.66
CA SER A 79 -12.09 16.43 12.51
C SER A 79 -11.35 15.55 11.50
N ALA A 80 -11.89 14.35 11.25
CA ALA A 80 -11.33 13.41 10.28
C ALA A 80 -11.50 13.86 8.81
N TYR A 81 -12.28 14.92 8.56
CA TYR A 81 -12.53 15.48 7.24
C TYR A 81 -12.25 16.99 7.23
N LEU A 82 -11.52 17.45 6.22
CA LEU A 82 -11.17 18.87 6.11
C LEU A 82 -12.24 19.66 5.36
N SER A 83 -12.60 20.83 5.89
CA SER A 83 -13.33 21.85 5.15
C SER A 83 -12.40 22.59 4.17
N ARG A 84 -12.97 23.34 3.22
CA ARG A 84 -12.17 24.17 2.31
C ARG A 84 -11.28 25.17 3.05
N LYS A 85 -11.80 25.77 4.13
CA LYS A 85 -11.07 26.73 4.96
C LYS A 85 -9.89 26.06 5.67
N ASP A 86 -10.11 24.88 6.24
CA ASP A 86 -9.04 24.14 6.93
C ASP A 86 -7.90 23.76 5.99
N VAL A 87 -8.21 23.35 4.75
CA VAL A 87 -7.19 23.00 3.75
C VAL A 87 -6.30 24.21 3.44
N VAL A 88 -6.89 25.39 3.26
CA VAL A 88 -6.13 26.62 2.98
C VAL A 88 -5.25 26.99 4.18
N HIS A 89 -5.84 27.02 5.38
CA HIS A 89 -5.12 27.37 6.60
C HIS A 89 -3.93 26.44 6.89
N LEU A 90 -4.11 25.12 6.78
CA LEU A 90 -3.03 24.15 6.97
C LEU A 90 -1.95 24.25 5.88
N SER A 91 -2.33 24.63 4.66
CA SER A 91 -1.41 24.79 3.53
C SER A 91 -0.42 25.91 3.79
N GLU A 92 -0.95 27.04 4.27
CA GLU A 92 -0.15 28.21 4.66
C GLU A 92 0.69 27.91 5.89
N LEU A 93 0.11 27.32 6.94
CA LEU A 93 0.79 27.04 8.20
C LEU A 93 1.97 26.06 8.03
N LEU A 94 1.80 25.01 7.25
CA LEU A 94 2.79 23.94 7.09
C LEU A 94 3.69 24.13 5.87
N ASN A 95 3.45 25.17 5.08
CA ASN A 95 4.07 25.42 3.78
C ASN A 95 4.01 24.17 2.86
N LEU A 96 2.84 23.52 2.82
CA LEU A 96 2.59 22.32 2.03
C LEU A 96 1.52 22.61 0.98
N PRO A 97 1.60 22.03 -0.23
CA PRO A 97 0.51 22.11 -1.20
C PRO A 97 -0.78 21.53 -0.64
N GLN A 98 -1.92 22.19 -0.91
CA GLN A 98 -3.25 21.71 -0.50
C GLN A 98 -3.51 20.25 -0.91
N SER A 99 -2.98 19.82 -2.06
CA SER A 99 -3.09 18.44 -2.54
C SER A 99 -2.39 17.45 -1.62
N ARG A 100 -1.24 17.81 -1.04
CA ARG A 100 -0.48 16.97 -0.09
C ARG A 100 -1.24 16.78 1.22
N ILE A 101 -1.88 17.84 1.71
CA ILE A 101 -2.73 17.79 2.90
C ILE A 101 -3.94 16.88 2.65
N LYS A 102 -4.64 17.06 1.51
CA LYS A 102 -5.77 16.20 1.12
C LYS A 102 -5.37 14.72 1.05
N ILE A 103 -4.23 14.41 0.40
CA ILE A 103 -3.72 13.04 0.29
C ILE A 103 -3.38 12.47 1.67
N TRP A 104 -2.77 13.25 2.56
CA TRP A 104 -2.47 12.80 3.91
C TRP A 104 -3.74 12.43 4.68
N PHE A 105 -4.79 13.25 4.64
CA PHE A 105 -6.07 12.95 5.31
C PHE A 105 -6.76 11.71 4.72
N GLN A 106 -6.68 11.51 3.40
CA GLN A 106 -7.17 10.28 2.77
C GLN A 106 -6.41 9.04 3.26
N ASN A 107 -5.07 9.13 3.31
CA ASN A 107 -4.22 8.05 3.79
C ASN A 107 -4.44 7.77 5.28
N ARG A 108 -4.66 8.81 6.09
CA ARG A 108 -4.91 8.67 7.53
C ARG A 108 -6.19 7.91 7.81
N ARG A 109 -7.30 8.24 7.12
CA ARG A 109 -8.56 7.46 7.19
C ARG A 109 -8.38 6.03 6.69
N ALA A 110 -7.60 5.82 5.63
CA ALA A 110 -7.33 4.49 5.12
C ALA A 110 -6.49 3.63 6.09
N ARG A 111 -5.59 4.26 6.85
CA ARG A 111 -4.85 3.61 7.93
C ARG A 111 -5.78 3.22 9.07
N GLU A 112 -6.59 4.15 9.55
CA GLU A 112 -7.56 3.92 10.62
C GLU A 112 -8.47 2.72 10.31
N ARG A 113 -9.08 2.68 9.11
CA ARG A 113 -9.90 1.52 8.71
C ARG A 113 -9.13 0.19 8.71
N ARG A 114 -7.83 0.20 8.38
CA ARG A 114 -7.01 -1.01 8.40
C ARG A 114 -6.70 -1.42 9.84
N GLU A 115 -6.40 -0.47 10.71
CA GLU A 115 -6.16 -0.70 12.14
C GLU A 115 -7.40 -1.31 12.80
N PHE A 116 -8.59 -0.78 12.53
CA PHE A 116 -9.85 -1.35 13.02
C PHE A 116 -10.07 -2.81 12.60
N GLN A 117 -9.85 -3.14 11.32
CA GLN A 117 -9.98 -4.52 10.82
C GLN A 117 -8.99 -5.48 11.49
N ILE A 118 -7.75 -5.02 11.72
CA ILE A 118 -6.74 -5.82 12.42
C ILE A 118 -7.16 -6.06 13.87
N THR A 119 -7.63 -5.02 14.57
CA THR A 119 -8.05 -5.16 15.97
C THR A 119 -9.25 -6.09 16.17
N GLU A 120 -10.22 -6.08 15.24
CA GLU A 120 -11.36 -7.00 15.30
C GLU A 120 -10.92 -8.47 15.13
N SER A 121 -9.96 -8.73 14.24
CA SER A 121 -9.45 -10.09 14.00
C SER A 121 -8.71 -10.68 15.21
N LEU A 122 -8.12 -9.84 16.07
CA LEU A 122 -7.37 -10.27 17.27
C LEU A 122 -8.24 -10.51 18.50
N GLN A 123 -9.49 -10.03 18.50
CA GLN A 123 -10.44 -10.28 19.60
C GLN A 123 -11.28 -11.54 19.40
N SER A 124 -11.26 -12.12 18.19
CA SER A 124 -12.05 -13.31 17.82
C SER A 124 -11.29 -14.64 17.93
N THR A 125 -10.06 -14.63 18.47
CA THR A 125 -9.22 -15.82 18.74
C THR A 125 -8.97 -15.96 20.23
#